data_AF-A0A4R5M2N3-F1
#
_entry.id   AF-A0A4R5M2N3-F1
#
_cell.length_a   1.000
_cell.length_b   1.000
_cell.length_c   1.000
_cell.angle_alpha   90.00
_cell.angle_beta   90.00
_cell.angle_gamma   90.00
#
_symmetry.space_group_name_H-M   'P 1'
#
loop_
_entity.id
_entity.type
_entity.pdbx_description
1 polymer ?
#
loop_
_entity_poly.entity_id
_entity_poly.type
_entity_poly.pdbx_seq_one_letter_code
_entity_poly.pdbx_strand_id
1 'polypeptide(L)' 'MPTLIVHGRDDQVIPPSNSLRLLELIGPERLHVFEQCVHWTQIEHGAAFSALVEQFL' A
#
# COMPACT_ATOMS: atom_id res chain seq x y z
N MET A 1 8.30 14.17 -6.73
CA MET A 1 9.01 12.88 -6.63
C MET A 1 7.98 11.78 -6.76
N PRO A 2 8.21 10.70 -7.53
CA PRO A 2 7.29 9.57 -7.57
C PRO A 2 7.18 8.93 -6.17
N THR A 3 5.99 8.53 -5.74
CA THR A 3 5.76 7.89 -4.42
C THR A 3 4.70 6.82 -4.52
N LEU A 4 5.00 5.59 -4.09
CA LEU A 4 4.03 4.49 -3.99
C LEU A 4 3.60 4.31 -2.54
N ILE A 5 2.30 4.28 -2.28
CA ILE A 5 1.68 3.96 -1.00
C ILE A 5 1.10 2.56 -1.11
N VAL A 6 1.45 1.68 -0.18
CA VAL A 6 0.96 0.29 -0.13
C VAL A 6 0.34 0.06 1.24
N HIS A 7 -0.81 -0.61 1.29
CA HIS A 7 -1.53 -0.86 2.53
C HIS A 7 -2.28 -2.19 2.50
N GLY A 8 -2.41 -2.87 3.64
CA GLY A 8 -3.32 -4.02 3.78
C GLY A 8 -4.71 -3.54 4.18
N ARG A 9 -5.76 -3.99 3.48
CA ARG A 9 -7.14 -3.53 3.74
C ARG A 9 -7.59 -3.79 5.17
N ASP A 10 -7.12 -4.90 5.73
CA ASP A 10 -7.53 -5.43 7.03
C ASP A 10 -6.42 -5.18 8.09
N ASP A 11 -5.54 -4.19 7.86
CA ASP A 11 -4.50 -3.76 8.80
C ASP A 11 -5.11 -3.34 10.16
N GLN A 12 -4.70 -4.04 11.22
CA GLN A 12 -5.17 -3.83 12.60
C GLN A 12 -4.19 -2.97 13.42
N VAL A 13 -3.02 -2.66 12.88
CA VAL A 13 -1.98 -1.86 13.53
C VAL A 13 -2.07 -0.42 13.06
N ILE A 14 -2.16 -0.20 11.76
CA ILE A 14 -2.28 1.13 11.15
C ILE A 14 -3.59 1.21 10.36
N PRO A 15 -4.50 2.16 10.68
CA PRO A 15 -5.76 2.27 9.96
C PRO A 15 -5.59 2.68 8.48
N PRO A 16 -6.42 2.17 7.55
CA PRO A 16 -6.43 2.58 6.14
C PRO A 16 -6.61 4.08 5.88
N SER A 17 -7.24 4.79 6.84
CA SER A 17 -7.37 6.25 6.78
C SER A 17 -6.04 6.97 6.70
N ASN A 18 -4.95 6.39 7.21
CA ASN A 18 -3.61 6.99 7.13
C ASN A 18 -3.13 7.02 5.68
N SER A 19 -3.32 5.92 4.94
CA SER A 19 -2.97 5.83 3.51
C SER A 19 -3.84 6.74 2.66
N LEU A 20 -5.13 6.88 2.96
CA LEU A 20 -6.01 7.85 2.33
C LEU A 20 -5.54 9.29 2.59
N ARG A 21 -5.12 9.59 3.83
CA ARG A 21 -4.57 10.90 4.17
C ARG A 21 -3.27 11.20 3.42
N LEU A 22 -2.39 10.20 3.27
CA LEU A 22 -1.17 10.33 2.47
C LEU A 22 -1.49 10.57 0.99
N LEU A 23 -2.52 9.91 0.46
CA LEU A 23 -2.98 10.10 -0.92
C LEU A 23 -3.43 11.55 -1.18
N GLU A 24 -4.16 12.15 -0.23
CA GLU A 24 -4.57 13.56 -0.29
C GLU A 24 -3.38 14.53 -0.25
N LEU A 25 -2.35 14.21 0.54
CA LEU A 25 -1.20 15.09 0.77
C LEU A 25 -0.14 15.01 -0.33
N ILE A 26 0.07 13.83 -0.89
CA ILE A 26 1.17 13.54 -1.83
C ILE A 26 0.66 13.56 -3.29
N GLY A 27 -0.65 13.37 -3.49
CA GLY A 27 -1.31 13.36 -4.80
C GLY A 27 -1.89 11.99 -5.15
N PRO A 28 -2.94 11.95 -5.99
CA PRO A 28 -3.89 10.84 -6.08
C PRO A 28 -3.38 9.55 -6.76
N GLU A 29 -2.16 9.51 -7.28
CA GLU A 29 -1.85 8.56 -8.34
C GLU A 29 -1.34 7.19 -7.91
N ARG A 30 -1.12 6.91 -6.61
CA ARG A 30 -0.27 5.76 -6.25
C ARG A 30 -0.59 5.10 -4.89
N LEU A 31 -1.86 4.84 -4.59
CA LEU A 31 -2.25 3.96 -3.48
C LEU A 31 -2.65 2.57 -4.01
N HIS A 32 -1.97 1.53 -3.55
CA HIS A 32 -2.37 0.14 -3.73
C HIS A 32 -2.82 -0.46 -2.39
N VAL A 33 -3.98 -1.12 -2.39
CA VAL A 33 -4.53 -1.79 -1.21
C VAL A 33 -4.66 -3.29 -1.50
N PHE A 34 -4.00 -4.12 -0.70
CA PHE A 34 -4.16 -5.57 -0.75
C PHE A 34 -5.40 -5.99 0.04
N GLU A 35 -6.33 -6.70 -0.60
CA GLU A 35 -7.46 -7.32 0.10
C GLU A 35 -6.99 -8.55 0.90
N GLN A 36 -7.70 -8.88 2.00
CA GLN A 36 -7.37 -10.03 2.85
C GLN A 36 -5.94 -10.01 3.41
N CYS A 37 -5.40 -8.80 3.57
CA CYS A 37 -4.05 -8.55 4.07
C CYS A 37 -4.13 -7.72 5.34
N VAL A 38 -3.45 -8.18 6.38
CA VAL A 38 -3.24 -7.39 7.59
C VAL A 38 -2.03 -6.46 7.39
N HIS A 39 -1.23 -6.25 8.43
CA HIS A 39 -0.22 -5.21 8.44
C HIS A 39 0.99 -5.48 7.50
N TRP A 40 1.30 -6.74 7.18
CA TRP A 40 2.61 -7.12 6.61
C TRP A 40 2.49 -7.54 5.15
N THR A 41 2.16 -6.59 4.27
CA THR A 41 1.94 -6.81 2.83
C THR A 41 3.10 -7.51 2.12
N GLN A 42 4.34 -7.27 2.57
CA GLN A 42 5.54 -7.89 2.00
C GLN A 42 5.65 -9.39 2.30
N ILE A 43 5.05 -9.85 3.41
CA ILE A 43 5.07 -11.27 3.79
C ILE A 43 3.81 -11.95 3.28
N GLU A 44 2.64 -11.36 3.50
CA GLU A 44 1.34 -11.95 3.17
C GLU A 44 1.12 -12.06 1.65
N HIS A 45 1.58 -11.05 0.89
CA HIS A 45 1.45 -10.98 -0.57
C HIS A 45 2.80 -10.81 -1.28
N GLY A 46 3.87 -11.43 -0.77
CA GLY A 46 5.25 -11.13 -1.19
C GLY A 46 5.52 -11.12 -2.70
N ALA A 47 4.98 -12.09 -3.45
CA ALA A 47 5.15 -12.11 -4.92
C ALA A 47 4.45 -10.91 -5.60
N ALA A 48 3.22 -10.60 -5.19
CA ALA A 48 2.47 -9.48 -5.75
C ALA A 48 3.04 -8.13 -5.30
N PHE A 49 3.50 -8.04 -4.05
CA PHE A 49 4.20 -6.88 -3.52
C PHE A 49 5.48 -6.58 -4.32
N SER A 50 6.33 -7.58 -4.55
CA SER A 50 7.56 -7.41 -5.33
C SER A 50 7.26 -6.98 -6.76
N ALA A 51 6.27 -7.60 -7.43
CA ALA A 51 5.88 -7.20 -8.78
C ALA A 51 5.35 -5.76 -8.86
N LEU A 52 4.59 -5.32 -7.85
CA LEU A 52 4.10 -3.93 -7.75
C LEU A 52 5.27 -2.94 -7.59
N VAL A 53 6.26 -3.28 -6.76
CA VAL A 53 7.45 -2.44 -6.56
C VAL A 53 8.27 -2.38 -7.85
N GLU A 54 8.49 -3.51 -8.53
CA GLU A 54 9.19 -3.56 -9.82
C GLU A 54 8.50 -2.72 -10.90
N GLN A 55 7.16 -2.71 -10.94
CA GLN A 55 6.40 -1.88 -11.88
C GLN A 55 6.53 -0.37 -11.59
N PHE A 56 6.77 0.01 -10.35
CA PHE A 56 6.87 1.41 -9.94
C PHE A 56 8.25 2.04 -10.21
N LEU A 57 9.31 1.23 -10.20
CA LEU A 57 10.70 1.64 -10.45
C LEU A 57 10.94 1.96 -11.94
#